data_AF-A0A0E4FUK4-F1
#
_entry.id   AF-A0A0E4FUK4-F1
#
_cell.length_a   1.000
_cell.length_b   1.000
_cell.length_c   1.000
_cell.angle_alpha   90.00
_cell.angle_beta   90.00
_cell.angle_gamma   90.00
#
_symmetry.space_group_name_H-M   'P 1'
#
loop_
_entity.id
_entity.type
_entity.pdbx_description
1 polymer ?
#
loop_
_entity_poly.entity_id
_entity_poly.type
_entity_poly.pdbx_seq_one_letter_code
_entity_poly.pdbx_strand_id
1 'polypeptide(L)'
;MLDRTKDISVAAQAWLDEFRDALGKPEPAAALDLLFLPDSFWRDVLALSWNLQTLAGRSAIAQALAALASGAAPTHFEIAPNRAPPRWVTRAGTSNIEAIFNFETALGRGSGILRLVPDSTDGDRLKAWTLLTALDELKGFEEQLGTSRPRGQAYSRDFRGPNWLDQRNTSRDYADRDPAVLVVGGGQAGLAIAARLKQLKVDTLIVIARRGSATIGASAITRSPCTTRCRSITCPTCRSRRTGRSISPRTSSPTGSKPMSMPWS
;
A
#
# COMPACT_ATOMS: atom_id res chain seq x y z
N MET A 1 -0.91 -30.32 -17.48
CA MET A 1 -0.55 -29.07 -16.75
C MET A 1 -1.78 -28.40 -16.14
N LEU A 2 -2.95 -28.39 -16.80
CA LEU A 2 -4.22 -27.88 -16.24
C LEU A 2 -4.68 -28.59 -14.95
N ASP A 3 -4.37 -29.89 -14.82
CA ASP A 3 -4.80 -30.72 -13.69
C ASP A 3 -4.20 -30.27 -12.35
N ARG A 4 -2.86 -30.16 -12.28
CA ARG A 4 -2.17 -29.63 -11.08
C ARG A 4 -2.61 -28.22 -10.70
N THR A 5 -2.90 -27.35 -11.66
CA THR A 5 -3.36 -25.99 -11.34
C THR A 5 -4.75 -26.01 -10.72
N LYS A 6 -5.63 -26.90 -11.18
CA LYS A 6 -6.95 -27.11 -10.56
C LYS A 6 -6.78 -27.65 -9.13
N ASP A 7 -5.92 -28.64 -8.92
CA ASP A 7 -5.66 -29.18 -7.58
C ASP A 7 -5.14 -28.12 -6.60
N ILE A 8 -4.18 -27.30 -7.04
CA ILE A 8 -3.63 -26.21 -6.21
C ILE A 8 -4.70 -25.16 -5.89
N SER A 9 -5.56 -24.84 -6.86
CA SER A 9 -6.64 -23.88 -6.65
C SER A 9 -7.69 -24.42 -5.67
N VAL A 10 -8.04 -25.71 -5.79
CA VAL A 10 -8.94 -26.38 -4.84
C VAL A 10 -8.34 -26.42 -3.44
N ALA A 11 -7.05 -26.74 -3.30
CA ALA A 11 -6.37 -26.78 -2.01
C ALA A 11 -6.26 -25.39 -1.36
N ALA A 12 -5.97 -24.34 -2.16
CA ALA A 12 -5.93 -22.97 -1.66
C ALA A 12 -7.32 -22.47 -1.24
N GLN A 13 -8.36 -22.80 -2.01
CA GLN A 13 -9.74 -22.45 -1.65
C GLN A 13 -10.19 -23.19 -0.38
N ALA A 14 -9.87 -24.48 -0.26
CA ALA A 14 -10.18 -25.26 0.94
C ALA A 14 -9.52 -24.66 2.21
N TRP A 15 -8.28 -24.16 2.10
CA TRP A 15 -7.64 -23.46 3.21
C TRP A 15 -8.36 -22.14 3.54
N LEU A 16 -8.80 -21.36 2.54
CA LEU A 16 -9.55 -20.12 2.75
C LEU A 16 -10.92 -20.38 3.40
N ASP A 17 -11.59 -21.47 3.02
CA ASP A 17 -12.84 -21.90 3.63
C ASP A 17 -12.62 -22.31 5.09
N GLU A 18 -11.56 -23.08 5.38
CA GLU A 18 -11.22 -23.44 6.75
C GLU A 18 -10.84 -22.22 7.60
N PHE A 19 -10.14 -21.25 7.01
CA PHE A 19 -9.80 -19.97 7.64
C PHE A 19 -11.06 -19.17 8.00
N ARG A 20 -12.01 -19.05 7.06
CA ARG A 20 -13.31 -18.42 7.31
C ARG A 20 -14.04 -19.11 8.46
N ASP A 21 -14.10 -20.44 8.43
CA ASP A 21 -14.83 -21.21 9.43
C ASP A 21 -14.16 -21.10 10.80
N ALA A 22 -12.82 -21.07 10.86
CA ALA A 22 -12.06 -20.85 12.09
C ALA A 22 -12.37 -19.49 12.73
N LEU A 23 -12.55 -18.43 11.94
CA LEU A 23 -12.93 -17.11 12.44
C LEU A 23 -14.32 -17.08 13.08
N GLY A 24 -15.23 -17.98 12.66
CA GLY A 24 -16.59 -18.09 13.18
C GLY A 24 -16.78 -19.03 14.37
N LYS A 25 -15.73 -19.71 14.83
CA LYS A 25 -15.82 -20.67 15.96
C LYS A 25 -15.93 -19.96 17.31
N PRO A 26 -16.45 -20.62 18.36
CA PRO A 26 -16.47 -20.07 19.72
C PRO A 26 -15.08 -19.73 20.27
N GLU A 27 -14.06 -20.50 19.87
CA GLU A 27 -12.65 -20.32 20.23
C GLU A 27 -11.80 -20.11 18.96
N PRO A 28 -11.86 -18.92 18.31
CA PRO A 28 -11.19 -18.71 17.03
C PRO A 28 -9.67 -18.85 17.12
N ALA A 29 -9.06 -18.42 18.22
CA ALA A 29 -7.61 -18.42 18.38
C ALA A 29 -7.02 -19.85 18.29
N ALA A 30 -7.64 -20.84 18.94
CA ALA A 30 -7.16 -22.22 18.89
C ALA A 30 -7.30 -22.83 17.49
N ALA A 31 -8.40 -22.53 16.79
CA ALA A 31 -8.62 -23.02 15.43
C ALA A 31 -7.65 -22.37 14.43
N LEU A 32 -7.40 -21.06 14.59
CA LEU A 32 -6.46 -20.32 13.75
C LEU A 32 -5.02 -20.77 13.97
N ASP A 33 -4.60 -21.08 15.20
CA ASP A 33 -3.22 -21.52 15.49
C ASP A 33 -2.79 -22.75 14.65
N LEU A 34 -3.75 -23.64 14.34
CA LEU A 34 -3.52 -24.84 13.52
C LEU A 34 -3.33 -24.55 12.03
N LEU A 35 -3.77 -23.39 11.54
CA LEU A 35 -3.72 -23.01 10.13
C LEU A 35 -2.41 -22.35 9.73
N PHE A 36 -1.61 -21.90 10.69
CA PHE A 36 -0.37 -21.15 10.48
C PHE A 36 0.86 -21.98 10.88
N LEU A 37 1.95 -21.79 10.14
CA LEU A 37 3.26 -22.31 10.54
C LEU A 37 3.79 -21.56 11.77
N PRO A 38 4.65 -22.20 12.60
CA PRO A 38 5.28 -21.53 13.74
C PRO A 38 5.90 -20.18 13.37
N ASP A 39 6.71 -20.15 12.31
CA ASP A 39 7.36 -18.96 11.76
C ASP A 39 6.53 -18.31 10.64
N SER A 40 5.30 -17.93 10.97
CA SER A 40 4.38 -17.26 10.06
C SER A 40 4.38 -15.74 10.22
N PHE A 41 3.97 -15.04 9.16
CA PHE A 41 3.86 -13.58 9.17
C PHE A 41 2.51 -13.14 8.63
N TRP A 42 1.86 -12.21 9.33
CA TRP A 42 0.65 -11.57 8.85
C TRP A 42 0.88 -10.07 8.71
N ARG A 43 0.67 -9.53 7.51
CA ARG A 43 0.65 -8.10 7.26
C ARG A 43 -0.77 -7.64 7.02
N ASP A 44 -1.24 -6.74 7.89
CA ASP A 44 -2.53 -6.08 7.70
C ASP A 44 -2.32 -4.66 7.20
N VAL A 45 -2.99 -4.33 6.09
CA VAL A 45 -3.01 -3.02 5.46
C VAL A 45 -4.44 -2.49 5.58
N LEU A 46 -4.78 -2.04 6.80
CA LEU A 46 -6.05 -1.42 7.17
C LEU A 46 -7.30 -2.32 7.08
N ALA A 47 -7.19 -3.59 6.67
CA ALA A 47 -8.36 -4.40 6.37
C ALA A 47 -9.10 -4.88 7.62
N LEU A 48 -8.38 -5.46 8.57
CA LEU A 48 -8.98 -6.04 9.77
C LEU A 48 -8.77 -5.15 11.00
N SER A 49 -7.65 -4.43 11.06
CA SER A 49 -7.22 -3.69 12.24
C SER A 49 -7.28 -2.18 12.11
N TRP A 50 -7.58 -1.64 10.93
CA TRP A 50 -7.43 -0.20 10.61
C TRP A 50 -6.01 0.36 10.81
N ASN A 51 -5.01 -0.51 10.96
CA ASN A 51 -3.61 -0.15 11.12
C ASN A 51 -2.76 -0.73 9.99
N LEU A 52 -1.60 -0.11 9.75
CA LEU A 52 -0.53 -0.68 8.94
C LEU A 52 0.40 -1.46 9.85
N GLN A 53 0.23 -2.77 9.95
CA GLN A 53 0.98 -3.58 10.90
C GLN A 53 1.49 -4.89 10.30
N THR A 54 2.49 -5.47 10.95
CA THR A 54 3.01 -6.80 10.62
C THR A 54 3.25 -7.56 11.91
N LEU A 55 2.59 -8.71 12.03
CA LEU A 55 2.70 -9.62 13.17
C LEU A 55 3.50 -10.86 12.74
N ALA A 56 4.35 -11.34 13.64
CA ALA A 56 5.18 -12.51 13.43
C ALA A 56 4.84 -13.57 14.49
N GLY A 57 4.79 -14.83 14.07
CA GLY A 57 4.50 -15.99 14.91
C GLY A 57 3.02 -16.35 14.92
N ARG A 58 2.73 -17.66 14.79
CA ARG A 58 1.35 -18.16 14.70
C ARG A 58 0.45 -17.74 15.86
N SER A 59 0.98 -17.74 17.09
CA SER A 59 0.18 -17.45 18.29
C SER A 59 -0.24 -15.99 18.34
N ALA A 60 0.67 -15.07 18.00
CA ALA A 60 0.38 -13.64 17.92
C ALA A 60 -0.65 -13.35 16.81
N ILE A 61 -0.50 -14.01 15.66
CA ILE A 61 -1.43 -13.89 14.52
C ILE A 61 -2.82 -14.41 14.91
N ALA A 62 -2.90 -15.61 15.50
CA ALA A 62 -4.16 -16.23 15.89
C ALA A 62 -4.92 -15.40 16.94
N GLN A 63 -4.21 -14.89 17.96
CA GLN A 63 -4.82 -14.01 18.98
C GLN A 63 -5.32 -12.70 18.38
N ALA A 64 -4.52 -12.05 17.54
CA ALA A 64 -4.91 -10.78 16.92
C ALA A 64 -6.09 -10.96 15.96
N LEU A 65 -6.08 -12.00 15.13
CA LEU A 65 -7.21 -12.33 14.25
C LEU A 65 -8.48 -12.64 15.04
N ALA A 66 -8.39 -13.42 16.12
CA ALA A 66 -9.52 -13.71 16.99
C ALA A 66 -10.13 -12.44 17.62
N ALA A 67 -9.28 -11.50 18.05
CA ALA A 67 -9.72 -10.24 18.63
C ALA A 67 -10.38 -9.30 17.60
N LEU A 68 -9.93 -9.34 16.34
CA LEU A 68 -10.40 -8.44 15.28
C LEU A 68 -11.58 -9.01 14.48
N ALA A 69 -11.76 -10.33 14.46
CA ALA A 69 -12.76 -11.01 13.63
C ALA A 69 -14.18 -10.52 13.87
N SER A 70 -14.58 -10.30 15.14
CA SER A 70 -15.93 -9.88 15.49
C SER A 70 -16.25 -8.46 15.00
N GLY A 71 -15.27 -7.54 15.08
CA GLY A 71 -15.44 -6.15 14.65
C GLY A 71 -15.35 -5.98 13.13
N ALA A 72 -14.41 -6.66 12.48
CA ALA A 72 -14.23 -6.57 11.04
C ALA A 72 -15.26 -7.42 10.27
N ALA A 73 -15.77 -8.50 10.87
CA ALA A 73 -16.68 -9.48 10.28
C ALA A 73 -16.28 -9.90 8.84
N PRO A 74 -15.05 -10.42 8.64
CA PRO A 74 -14.58 -10.74 7.31
C PRO A 74 -15.31 -11.97 6.74
N THR A 75 -15.75 -11.85 5.49
CA THR A 75 -16.57 -12.86 4.78
C THR A 75 -16.15 -12.95 3.31
N HIS A 76 -16.71 -13.91 2.58
CA HIS A 76 -16.52 -14.08 1.13
C HIS A 76 -15.05 -14.23 0.69
N PHE A 77 -14.30 -15.11 1.36
CA PHE A 77 -12.94 -15.45 0.97
C PHE A 77 -12.92 -16.31 -0.29
N GLU A 78 -12.55 -15.72 -1.42
CA GLU A 78 -12.57 -16.40 -2.73
C GLU A 78 -11.30 -16.09 -3.51
N ILE A 79 -10.73 -17.08 -4.20
CA ILE A 79 -9.63 -16.86 -5.13
C ILE A 79 -10.05 -15.85 -6.19
N ALA A 80 -9.24 -14.80 -6.36
CA ALA A 80 -9.57 -13.69 -7.25
C ALA A 80 -9.50 -14.12 -8.73
N PRO A 81 -10.63 -14.19 -9.47
CA PRO A 81 -10.67 -14.73 -10.83
C PRO A 81 -9.94 -13.83 -11.85
N ASN A 82 -9.86 -12.53 -11.54
CA ASN A 82 -9.22 -11.51 -12.39
C ASN A 82 -7.73 -11.33 -12.07
N ARG A 83 -7.13 -12.21 -11.26
CA ARG A 83 -5.74 -12.14 -10.83
C ARG A 83 -4.98 -13.40 -11.24
N ALA A 84 -3.68 -13.42 -10.96
CA ALA A 84 -2.88 -14.61 -11.21
C ALA A 84 -3.45 -15.80 -10.43
N PRO A 85 -3.72 -16.94 -11.09
CA PRO A 85 -4.24 -18.12 -10.41
C PRO A 85 -3.19 -18.69 -9.44
N PRO A 86 -3.63 -19.46 -8.43
CA PRO A 86 -2.74 -20.12 -7.49
C PRO A 86 -1.63 -20.92 -8.19
N ARG A 87 -0.39 -20.73 -7.75
CA ARG A 87 0.78 -21.34 -8.38
C ARG A 87 1.93 -21.52 -7.41
N TRP A 88 2.79 -22.48 -7.73
CA TRP A 88 4.07 -22.64 -7.04
C TRP A 88 5.02 -21.48 -7.38
N VAL A 89 5.60 -20.89 -6.35
CA VAL A 89 6.62 -19.86 -6.44
C VAL A 89 7.69 -20.09 -5.37
N THR A 90 8.92 -19.68 -5.66
CA THR A 90 9.98 -19.65 -4.66
C THR A 90 10.13 -18.21 -4.15
N ARG A 91 9.96 -18.01 -2.84
CA ARG A 91 10.16 -16.71 -2.18
C ARG A 91 11.13 -16.91 -1.02
N ALA A 92 12.18 -16.10 -0.95
CA ALA A 92 13.24 -16.22 0.05
C ALA A 92 13.77 -17.66 0.23
N GLY A 93 13.97 -18.38 -0.88
CA GLY A 93 14.44 -19.77 -0.87
C GLY A 93 13.40 -20.84 -0.54
N THR A 94 12.18 -20.46 -0.16
CA THR A 94 11.10 -21.41 0.22
C THR A 94 10.12 -21.59 -0.93
N SER A 95 9.90 -22.84 -1.36
CA SER A 95 8.85 -23.19 -2.33
C SER A 95 7.49 -23.15 -1.65
N ASN A 96 6.59 -22.31 -2.15
CA ASN A 96 5.26 -22.10 -1.59
C ASN A 96 4.21 -21.96 -2.70
N ILE A 97 2.96 -22.23 -2.36
CA ILE A 97 1.81 -21.93 -3.19
C ILE A 97 1.39 -20.49 -2.89
N GLU A 98 1.45 -19.61 -3.88
CA GLU A 98 0.97 -18.23 -3.79
C GLU A 98 -0.42 -18.13 -4.40
N ALA A 99 -1.40 -17.71 -3.61
CA ALA A 99 -2.79 -17.47 -4.02
C ALA A 99 -3.18 -16.03 -3.72
N ILE A 100 -3.88 -15.39 -4.65
CA ILE A 100 -4.45 -14.05 -4.49
C ILE A 100 -5.95 -14.24 -4.32
N PHE A 101 -6.51 -13.68 -3.26
CA PHE A 101 -7.91 -13.82 -2.92
C PHE A 101 -8.56 -12.46 -2.68
N ASN A 102 -9.87 -12.43 -2.82
CA ASN A 102 -10.72 -11.30 -2.43
C ASN A 102 -11.47 -11.69 -1.16
N PHE A 103 -11.83 -10.68 -0.38
CA PHE A 103 -12.70 -10.83 0.77
C PHE A 103 -13.45 -9.51 1.01
N GLU A 104 -14.50 -9.59 1.81
CA GLU A 104 -15.24 -8.42 2.24
C GLU A 104 -15.20 -8.30 3.76
N THR A 105 -15.22 -7.08 4.28
CA THR A 105 -15.46 -6.78 5.69
C THR A 105 -16.79 -6.07 5.84
N ALA A 106 -17.20 -5.80 7.08
CA ALA A 106 -18.38 -4.98 7.37
C ALA A 106 -18.29 -3.59 6.70
N LEU A 107 -17.09 -3.02 6.58
CA LEU A 107 -16.87 -1.64 6.15
C LEU A 107 -16.41 -1.52 4.68
N GLY A 108 -15.85 -2.56 4.08
CA GLY A 108 -15.20 -2.44 2.79
C GLY A 108 -14.96 -3.77 2.06
N ARG A 109 -14.29 -3.66 0.91
CA ARG A 109 -13.80 -4.80 0.13
C ARG A 109 -12.28 -4.76 0.12
N GLY A 110 -11.69 -5.94 0.17
CA GLY A 110 -10.25 -6.09 0.24
C GLY A 110 -9.74 -7.25 -0.60
N SER A 111 -8.43 -7.22 -0.80
CA SER A 111 -7.70 -8.31 -1.41
C SER A 111 -6.57 -8.76 -0.51
N GLY A 112 -6.19 -10.02 -0.66
CA GLY A 112 -5.16 -10.63 0.13
C GLY A 112 -4.23 -11.51 -0.68
N ILE A 113 -3.08 -11.78 -0.09
CA ILE A 113 -2.09 -12.70 -0.62
C ILE A 113 -1.87 -13.77 0.44
N LEU A 114 -2.09 -15.02 0.05
CA LEU A 114 -1.87 -16.19 0.87
C LEU A 114 -0.68 -16.95 0.30
N ARG A 115 0.29 -17.31 1.16
CA ARG A 115 1.35 -18.25 0.82
C ARG A 115 1.27 -19.48 1.70
N LEU A 116 1.03 -20.62 1.07
CA LEU A 116 0.92 -21.91 1.73
C LEU A 116 2.18 -22.74 1.51
N VAL A 117 2.60 -23.45 2.56
CA VAL A 117 3.72 -24.38 2.54
C VAL A 117 3.24 -25.69 3.15
N PRO A 118 3.56 -26.86 2.57
CA PRO A 118 3.29 -28.15 3.19
C PRO A 118 4.14 -28.30 4.45
N ASP A 119 3.50 -28.56 5.58
CA ASP A 119 4.17 -28.82 6.85
C ASP A 119 4.52 -30.31 6.96
N SER A 120 5.80 -30.65 6.82
CA SER A 120 6.28 -32.03 6.92
C SER A 120 6.06 -32.66 8.30
N THR A 121 5.83 -31.84 9.33
CA THR A 121 5.54 -32.32 10.69
C THR A 121 4.07 -32.68 10.91
N ASP A 122 3.19 -32.28 9.99
CA ASP A 122 1.74 -32.46 10.07
C ASP A 122 1.18 -33.13 8.80
N GLY A 123 1.88 -34.18 8.34
CA GLY A 123 1.45 -35.00 7.21
C GLY A 123 1.33 -34.23 5.89
N ASP A 124 2.23 -33.27 5.63
CA ASP A 124 2.24 -32.40 4.45
C ASP A 124 0.99 -31.52 4.31
N ARG A 125 0.28 -31.27 5.41
CA ARG A 125 -0.85 -30.34 5.42
C ARG A 125 -0.39 -28.93 5.06
N LEU A 126 -1.14 -28.27 4.18
CA LEU A 126 -0.86 -26.89 3.79
C LEU A 126 -1.15 -25.93 4.94
N LYS A 127 -0.13 -25.21 5.39
CA LYS A 127 -0.23 -24.15 6.40
C LYS A 127 0.22 -22.81 5.84
N ALA A 128 -0.34 -21.73 6.36
CA ALA A 128 0.04 -20.39 5.98
C ALA A 128 1.42 -20.03 6.53
N TRP A 129 2.33 -19.71 5.61
CA TRP A 129 3.60 -19.09 5.93
C TRP A 129 3.48 -17.57 5.98
N THR A 130 2.81 -16.98 4.99
CA THR A 130 2.52 -15.53 5.01
C THR A 130 1.08 -15.25 4.61
N LEU A 131 0.45 -14.36 5.35
CA LEU A 131 -0.86 -13.79 5.04
C LEU A 131 -0.71 -12.28 4.85
N LEU A 132 -1.32 -11.74 3.81
CA LEU A 132 -1.50 -10.30 3.63
C LEU A 132 -2.98 -10.04 3.45
N THR A 133 -3.50 -9.05 4.18
CA THR A 133 -4.86 -8.53 4.02
C THR A 133 -4.76 -7.04 3.76
N ALA A 134 -5.41 -6.56 2.69
CA ALA A 134 -5.42 -5.15 2.33
C ALA A 134 -6.83 -4.68 2.03
N LEU A 135 -7.18 -3.51 2.56
CA LEU A 135 -8.43 -2.83 2.23
C LEU A 135 -8.25 -2.09 0.92
N ASP A 136 -9.04 -2.44 -0.09
CA ASP A 136 -8.97 -1.81 -1.41
C ASP A 136 -9.96 -0.64 -1.51
N GLU A 137 -11.16 -0.80 -0.93
CA GLU A 137 -12.21 0.21 -0.97
C GLU A 137 -13.16 0.12 0.23
N LEU A 138 -13.87 1.23 0.51
CA LEU A 138 -14.93 1.31 1.50
C LEU A 138 -16.29 1.24 0.84
N LYS A 139 -17.19 0.44 1.41
CA LYS A 139 -18.58 0.30 0.94
C LYS A 139 -19.27 1.65 1.08
N GLY A 140 -19.89 2.12 -0.01
CA GLY A 140 -20.55 3.44 -0.07
C GLY A 140 -19.62 4.64 -0.37
N PHE A 141 -18.29 4.43 -0.34
CA PHE A 141 -17.29 5.43 -0.70
C PHE A 141 -16.33 4.90 -1.78
N GLU A 142 -16.89 4.15 -2.71
CA GLU A 142 -16.18 3.50 -3.80
C GLU A 142 -15.55 4.54 -4.74
N GLU A 143 -14.36 4.24 -5.24
CA GLU A 143 -13.70 5.15 -6.16
C GLU A 143 -14.45 5.23 -7.49
N GLN A 144 -14.71 6.46 -7.94
CA GLN A 144 -15.30 6.71 -9.25
C GLN A 144 -14.31 6.45 -10.39
N LEU A 145 -14.15 5.18 -10.75
CA LEU A 145 -13.29 4.69 -11.83
C LEU A 145 -14.09 4.42 -13.12
N GLY A 146 -13.40 4.36 -14.27
CA GLY A 146 -13.97 3.94 -15.55
C GLY A 146 -15.15 4.79 -16.03
N THR A 147 -16.31 4.16 -16.19
CA THR A 147 -17.57 4.80 -16.62
C THR A 147 -18.14 5.75 -15.57
N SER A 148 -17.86 5.52 -14.29
CA SER A 148 -18.26 6.38 -13.17
C SER A 148 -17.33 7.57 -12.98
N ARG A 149 -16.17 7.62 -13.68
CA ARG A 149 -15.23 8.74 -13.61
C ARG A 149 -15.91 10.04 -14.02
N PRO A 150 -15.85 11.11 -13.21
CA PRO A 150 -16.40 12.41 -13.58
C PRO A 150 -15.82 12.87 -14.91
N ARG A 151 -16.63 12.81 -15.97
CA ARG A 151 -16.28 13.43 -17.25
C ARG A 151 -16.42 14.93 -17.05
N GLY A 152 -15.36 15.69 -17.26
CA GLY A 152 -15.36 17.16 -17.17
C GLY A 152 -16.24 17.87 -18.21
N GLN A 153 -17.23 17.19 -18.80
CA GLN A 153 -18.06 17.64 -19.92
C GLN A 153 -19.44 18.18 -19.49
N ALA A 154 -19.70 18.40 -18.20
CA ALA A 154 -21.01 18.87 -17.73
C ALA A 154 -21.22 20.41 -17.78
N TYR A 155 -20.37 21.18 -18.47
CA TYR A 155 -20.39 22.66 -18.39
C TYR A 155 -20.89 23.39 -19.64
N SER A 156 -21.54 22.72 -20.59
CA SER A 156 -21.76 23.31 -21.92
C SER A 156 -23.20 23.52 -22.38
N ARG A 157 -24.24 23.39 -21.53
CA ARG A 157 -25.63 23.61 -22.04
C ARG A 157 -26.62 24.38 -21.16
N ASP A 158 -26.32 24.71 -19.90
CA ASP A 158 -27.21 25.55 -19.08
C ASP A 158 -26.58 26.91 -18.74
N PHE A 159 -27.09 27.97 -19.37
CA PHE A 159 -26.70 29.36 -19.11
C PHE A 159 -27.25 29.93 -17.78
N ARG A 160 -27.99 29.13 -16.99
CA ARG A 160 -28.68 29.57 -15.77
C ARG A 160 -28.03 29.09 -14.46
N GLY A 161 -26.83 28.50 -14.52
CA GLY A 161 -26.08 28.02 -13.34
C GLY A 161 -24.80 28.82 -13.07
N PRO A 162 -24.20 28.69 -11.87
CA PRO A 162 -22.93 29.32 -11.54
C PRO A 162 -21.86 28.84 -12.52
N ASN A 163 -21.13 29.81 -13.09
CA ASN A 163 -20.09 29.50 -14.07
C ASN A 163 -18.91 28.80 -13.36
N TRP A 164 -17.98 28.26 -14.15
CA TRP A 164 -16.84 27.54 -13.58
C TRP A 164 -15.97 28.39 -12.64
N LEU A 165 -15.83 29.70 -12.91
CA LEU A 165 -15.07 30.62 -12.06
C LEU A 165 -15.78 30.83 -10.71
N ASP A 166 -17.11 30.96 -10.72
CA ASP A 166 -17.92 31.10 -9.51
C ASP A 166 -17.78 29.86 -8.63
N GLN A 167 -17.96 28.67 -9.21
CA GLN A 167 -17.79 27.41 -8.47
C GLN A 167 -16.37 27.23 -7.93
N ARG A 168 -15.36 27.69 -8.67
CA ARG A 168 -13.97 27.67 -8.22
C ARG A 168 -13.73 28.62 -7.05
N ASN A 169 -14.30 29.82 -7.08
CA ASN A 169 -14.21 30.80 -5.99
C ASN A 169 -14.93 30.26 -4.75
N THR A 170 -16.18 29.82 -4.87
CA THR A 170 -16.92 29.19 -3.76
C THR A 170 -16.16 28.01 -3.15
N SER A 171 -15.54 27.16 -3.97
CA SER A 171 -14.73 26.03 -3.49
C SER A 171 -13.42 26.42 -2.81
N ARG A 172 -12.94 27.65 -2.98
CA ARG A 172 -11.71 28.16 -2.36
C ARG A 172 -12.00 29.00 -1.12
N ASP A 173 -13.11 29.73 -1.12
CA ASP A 173 -13.33 30.80 -0.17
C ASP A 173 -13.79 30.25 1.20
N TYR A 174 -14.40 29.05 1.24
CA TYR A 174 -14.80 28.36 2.49
C TYR A 174 -15.47 29.30 3.51
N ALA A 175 -16.26 30.26 3.02
CA ALA A 175 -16.82 31.33 3.84
C ALA A 175 -17.90 30.84 4.81
N ASP A 176 -18.52 29.71 4.48
CA ASP A 176 -19.70 29.13 5.13
C ASP A 176 -19.45 27.73 5.72
N ARG A 177 -18.23 27.17 5.57
CA ARG A 177 -17.91 25.80 5.98
C ARG A 177 -16.41 25.60 6.19
N ASP A 178 -16.05 24.60 7.00
CA ASP A 178 -14.66 24.16 7.18
C ASP A 178 -14.33 22.95 6.30
N PRO A 179 -13.08 22.83 5.80
CA PRO A 179 -12.65 21.66 5.04
C PRO A 179 -12.54 20.42 5.93
N ALA A 180 -12.98 19.28 5.41
CA ALA A 180 -12.73 17.98 6.06
C ALA A 180 -11.24 17.61 6.08
N VAL A 181 -10.48 18.02 5.05
CA VAL A 181 -9.02 17.78 4.98
C VAL A 181 -8.27 19.03 4.55
N LEU A 182 -7.22 19.36 5.31
CA LEU A 182 -6.27 20.43 4.97
C LEU A 182 -4.95 19.82 4.46
N VAL A 183 -4.60 20.08 3.20
CA VAL A 183 -3.33 19.67 2.60
C VAL A 183 -2.36 20.84 2.59
N VAL A 184 -1.30 20.74 3.38
CA VAL A 184 -0.25 21.78 3.43
C VAL A 184 0.83 21.47 2.41
N GLY A 185 0.90 22.29 1.37
CA GLY A 185 1.89 22.22 0.29
C GLY A 185 1.31 21.72 -1.03
N GLY A 186 1.44 22.52 -2.08
CA GLY A 186 1.01 22.20 -3.45
C GLY A 186 2.08 21.53 -4.31
N GLY A 187 2.93 20.70 -3.70
CA GLY A 187 3.91 19.88 -4.42
C GLY A 187 3.27 18.65 -5.08
N GLN A 188 4.07 17.79 -5.71
CA GLN A 188 3.56 16.57 -6.38
C GLN A 188 2.77 15.67 -5.41
N ALA A 189 3.28 15.45 -4.19
CA ALA A 189 2.59 14.64 -3.19
C ALA A 189 1.27 15.28 -2.72
N GLY A 190 1.28 16.59 -2.44
CA GLY A 190 0.10 17.32 -1.98
C GLY A 190 -1.00 17.42 -3.05
N LEU A 191 -0.62 17.65 -4.31
CA LEU A 191 -1.57 17.63 -5.42
C LEU A 191 -2.12 16.23 -5.68
N ALA A 192 -1.29 15.19 -5.56
CA ALA A 192 -1.73 13.81 -5.76
C ALA A 192 -2.78 13.39 -4.71
N ILE A 193 -2.52 13.64 -3.41
CA ILE A 193 -3.48 13.30 -2.36
C ILE A 193 -4.76 14.12 -2.47
N ALA A 194 -4.66 15.43 -2.76
CA ALA A 194 -5.84 16.28 -2.89
C ALA A 194 -6.71 15.90 -4.09
N ALA A 195 -6.10 15.51 -5.21
CA ALA A 195 -6.83 14.98 -6.36
C ALA A 195 -7.57 13.69 -6.00
N ARG A 196 -6.93 12.80 -5.24
CA ARG A 196 -7.53 11.53 -4.79
C ARG A 196 -8.70 11.76 -3.83
N LEU A 197 -8.52 12.61 -2.82
CA LEU A 197 -9.57 12.98 -1.87
C LEU A 197 -10.77 13.62 -2.58
N LYS A 198 -10.50 14.51 -3.55
CA LYS A 198 -11.56 15.11 -4.38
C LYS A 198 -12.33 14.08 -5.20
N GLN A 199 -11.67 13.04 -5.73
CA GLN A 199 -12.35 11.93 -6.42
C GLN A 199 -13.25 11.11 -5.49
N LEU A 200 -12.85 10.97 -4.22
CA LEU A 200 -13.66 10.34 -3.17
C LEU A 200 -14.73 11.29 -2.59
N LYS A 201 -14.92 12.47 -3.19
CA LYS A 201 -15.84 13.52 -2.72
C LYS A 201 -15.55 13.98 -1.29
N VAL A 202 -14.29 13.86 -0.84
CA VAL A 202 -13.83 14.38 0.44
C VAL A 202 -13.43 15.84 0.25
N ASP A 203 -14.05 16.70 1.05
CA ASP A 203 -13.84 18.14 0.98
C ASP A 203 -12.43 18.53 1.41
N THR A 204 -11.64 19.04 0.47
CA THR A 204 -10.19 19.20 0.64
C THR A 204 -9.75 20.60 0.25
N LEU A 205 -9.06 21.28 1.17
CA LEU A 205 -8.42 22.57 0.95
C LEU A 205 -6.90 22.40 0.86
N ILE A 206 -6.29 22.87 -0.23
CA ILE A 206 -4.83 22.89 -0.38
C ILE A 206 -4.33 24.28 -0.02
N VAL A 207 -3.44 24.36 0.96
CA VAL A 207 -2.78 25.60 1.35
C VAL A 207 -1.32 25.57 0.90
N ILE A 208 -0.89 26.63 0.23
CA ILE A 208 0.49 26.77 -0.24
C ILE A 208 1.09 27.99 0.43
N ALA A 209 2.19 27.81 1.15
CA ALA A 209 2.94 28.92 1.70
C ALA A 209 3.60 29.71 0.55
N ARG A 210 3.21 30.96 0.39
CA ARG A 210 3.99 31.94 -0.38
C ARG A 210 4.97 32.62 0.58
N ARG A 211 6.28 32.51 0.30
CA ARG A 211 7.25 33.44 0.92
C ARG A 211 6.99 34.83 0.34
N GLY A 212 6.41 35.74 1.11
CA GLY A 212 6.33 37.17 0.76
C GLY A 212 4.96 37.86 0.89
N SER A 213 3.85 37.14 0.99
CA SER A 213 2.56 37.61 1.53
C SER A 213 1.62 36.41 1.61
N ALA A 214 0.86 36.31 2.71
CA ALA A 214 -0.14 35.27 2.85
C ALA A 214 -1.29 35.57 1.88
N THR A 215 -1.37 34.85 0.77
CA THR A 215 -2.56 34.83 -0.09
C THR A 215 -2.95 33.37 -0.29
N ILE A 216 -4.13 33.00 0.21
CA ILE A 216 -4.76 31.70 -0.01
C ILE A 216 -5.04 31.59 -1.50
N GLY A 217 -4.34 30.70 -2.19
CA GLY A 217 -4.45 30.56 -3.64
C GLY A 217 -4.11 29.17 -4.12
N ALA A 218 -5.13 28.38 -4.45
CA ALA A 218 -4.98 27.21 -5.30
C ALA A 218 -5.17 27.63 -6.77
N SER A 219 -4.10 27.92 -7.49
CA SER A 219 -4.13 27.86 -8.96
C SER A 219 -2.76 27.68 -9.59
N ALA A 220 -2.75 26.72 -10.52
CA ALA A 220 -1.90 26.59 -11.69
C ALA A 220 -0.41 26.31 -11.45
N ILE A 221 -0.03 25.07 -11.77
CA ILE A 221 1.17 24.68 -12.54
C ILE A 221 2.30 25.72 -12.42
N THR A 222 2.85 25.85 -11.22
CA THR A 222 4.19 26.39 -11.10
C THR A 222 5.07 25.18 -11.34
N ARG A 223 5.64 25.08 -12.54
CA ARG A 223 6.73 24.13 -12.82
C ARG A 223 7.65 24.18 -11.62
N SER A 224 7.88 23.02 -10.97
CA SER A 224 8.91 22.89 -9.95
C SER A 224 10.18 23.59 -10.48
N PRO A 225 10.87 24.44 -9.70
CA PRO A 225 12.13 25.04 -10.13
C PRO A 225 13.27 24.01 -10.09
N CYS A 226 13.00 22.75 -10.46
CA CYS A 226 13.99 21.69 -10.49
C CYS A 226 14.79 21.70 -11.81
N THR A 227 14.46 22.57 -12.78
CA THR A 227 15.29 22.79 -13.97
C THR A 227 16.02 24.13 -13.85
N THR A 228 17.25 24.04 -13.34
CA THR A 228 18.41 24.89 -13.63
C THR A 228 18.19 26.41 -13.71
N ARG A 229 18.33 27.10 -12.57
CA ARG A 229 18.91 28.45 -12.55
C ARG A 229 19.55 28.77 -11.20
N CYS A 230 20.76 28.25 -11.00
CA CYS A 230 21.60 28.63 -9.86
C CYS A 230 22.22 30.01 -10.16
N ARG A 231 21.61 31.08 -9.64
CA ARG A 231 22.21 32.42 -9.54
C ARG A 231 22.28 32.82 -8.07
N SER A 232 23.20 32.20 -7.33
CA SER A 232 23.82 32.79 -6.15
C SER A 232 24.91 31.87 -5.63
N ILE A 233 26.07 32.47 -5.38
CA ILE A 233 27.33 31.86 -4.99
C ILE A 233 27.22 31.35 -3.56
N THR A 234 27.03 30.05 -3.37
CA THR A 234 27.46 29.25 -2.20
C THR A 234 27.01 27.80 -2.39
N CYS A 235 27.76 27.02 -3.17
CA CYS A 235 27.63 25.56 -3.17
C CYS A 235 29.03 24.94 -3.36
N PRO A 236 29.56 24.14 -2.39
CA PRO A 236 30.95 23.65 -2.42
C PRO A 236 31.24 22.67 -3.57
N THR A 237 30.20 22.08 -4.18
CA THR A 237 30.30 21.08 -5.24
C THR A 237 30.55 21.65 -6.64
N CYS A 238 30.53 22.98 -6.81
CA CYS A 238 30.69 23.62 -8.13
C CYS A 238 32.14 24.05 -8.45
N ARG A 239 33.10 23.88 -7.51
CA ARG A 239 34.47 24.41 -7.65
C ARG A 239 35.42 23.55 -8.51
N SER A 240 35.05 22.32 -8.86
CA SER A 240 35.95 21.39 -9.57
C SER A 240 35.86 21.41 -11.11
N ARG A 241 34.95 22.20 -11.71
CA ARG A 241 34.76 22.23 -13.18
C ARG A 241 35.38 23.43 -13.91
N ARG A 242 36.20 24.26 -13.25
CA ARG A 242 36.80 25.46 -13.89
C ARG A 242 38.30 25.37 -14.18
N THR A 243 38.98 24.29 -13.83
CA THR A 243 40.37 24.06 -14.22
C THR A 243 40.46 22.73 -14.95
N GLY A 244 40.57 22.78 -16.28
CA GLY A 244 40.77 21.60 -17.12
C GLY A 244 42.06 20.88 -16.72
N ARG A 245 41.91 19.74 -16.04
CA ARG A 245 42.93 18.70 -15.95
C ARG A 245 42.23 17.36 -15.86
N SER A 246 42.50 16.51 -16.86
CA SER A 246 42.06 15.13 -16.93
C SER A 246 42.81 14.29 -15.90
N ILE A 247 42.10 13.42 -15.18
CA ILE A 247 42.71 12.30 -14.45
C ILE A 247 41.84 11.06 -14.68
N SER A 248 42.47 10.02 -15.21
CA SER A 248 41.94 8.70 -15.60
C SER A 248 41.61 7.82 -14.37
N PRO A 249 40.79 6.76 -14.50
CA PRO A 249 40.27 6.01 -13.36
C PRO A 249 41.26 4.91 -12.92
N ARG A 250 41.36 4.67 -11.60
CA ARG A 250 41.91 3.42 -11.06
C ARG A 250 40.89 2.76 -10.13
N THR A 251 40.60 1.51 -10.47
CA THR A 251 39.89 0.48 -9.71
C THR A 251 40.81 -0.15 -8.66
N SER A 252 40.29 -0.45 -7.48
CA SER A 252 40.55 -1.72 -6.78
C SER A 252 39.72 -1.86 -5.49
N SER A 253 39.13 -3.04 -5.35
CA SER A 253 38.43 -3.61 -4.20
C SER A 253 39.41 -4.15 -3.13
N PRO A 254 38.94 -4.54 -1.92
CA PRO A 254 39.79 -4.86 -0.78
C PRO A 254 40.05 -6.36 -0.63
N THR A 255 41.25 -6.73 -0.18
CA THR A 255 41.57 -8.06 0.37
C THR A 255 42.52 -7.90 1.54
N GLY A 256 42.17 -8.50 2.68
CA GLY A 256 42.96 -8.47 3.90
C GLY A 256 43.98 -9.60 4.00
N SER A 257 44.94 -9.43 4.91
CA SER A 257 45.65 -10.50 5.63
C SER A 257 46.53 -9.92 6.75
N LYS A 258 46.28 -10.37 7.99
CA LYS A 258 47.28 -10.56 9.06
C LYS A 258 48.00 -11.91 8.78
N PRO A 259 49.15 -12.29 9.37
CA PRO A 259 49.67 -11.90 10.70
C PRO A 259 51.18 -11.58 10.77
N MET A 260 51.66 -11.10 11.92
CA MET A 260 53.08 -11.01 12.25
C MET A 260 53.32 -11.58 13.65
N SER A 261 54.22 -12.55 13.72
CA SER A 261 54.62 -13.34 14.88
C SER A 261 55.90 -12.80 15.52
N MET A 262 55.89 -12.64 16.85
CA MET A 262 56.96 -12.93 17.85
C MET A 262 58.40 -12.37 17.68
N PRO A 263 59.30 -12.47 18.68
CA PRO A 263 59.14 -12.34 20.15
C PRO A 263 60.19 -11.35 20.75
N TRP A 264 60.13 -11.07 22.06
CA TRP A 264 61.21 -11.31 23.06
C TRP A 264 60.85 -10.70 24.44
N SER A 265 61.19 -11.46 25.48
CA SER A 265 61.14 -11.22 26.94
C SER A 265 59.79 -11.28 27.65
#